data_AF-A0A0J9EW75-F1
#
_entry.id   AF-A0A0J9EW75-F1
#
_cell.length_a   1.000
_cell.length_b   1.000
_cell.length_c   1.000
_cell.angle_alpha   90.00
_cell.angle_beta   90.00
_cell.angle_gamma   90.00
#
_symmetry.space_group_name_H-M   'P 1'
#
loop_
_entity.id
_entity.type
_entity.pdbx_description
1 polymer ?
#
loop_
_entity_poly.entity_id
_entity_poly.type
_entity_poly.pdbx_seq_one_letter_code
_entity_poly.pdbx_strand_id
1 'polypeptide(L)'
;RVNHCKSLCEIHFYQKSENIIFLKIIFIYLVHEINERNHQFQCSALNVIQVIAEFTLTTLFKYNIKTMIHHSCVTLTMRDIQLIINIIKTLK
;
A
#
# COMPACT_ATOMS: atom_id res chain seq x y z
N ARG A 1 23.24 -3.94 -6.83
CA ARG A 1 23.45 -2.59 -6.25
C ARG A 1 22.22 -1.77 -6.58
N VAL A 2 21.47 -1.27 -5.60
CA VAL A 2 20.27 -0.46 -5.86
C VAL A 2 20.70 0.85 -6.50
N ASN A 3 20.05 1.26 -7.60
CA ASN A 3 20.30 2.56 -8.21
C ASN A 3 19.43 3.61 -7.52
N HIS A 4 19.99 4.29 -6.52
CA HIS A 4 19.29 5.27 -5.71
C HIS A 4 18.65 6.41 -6.53
N CYS A 5 19.29 6.85 -7.61
CA CYS A 5 18.74 7.89 -8.49
C CYS A 5 17.47 7.42 -9.18
N LYS A 6 17.43 6.15 -9.62
CA LYS A 6 16.24 5.57 -10.25
C LYS A 6 15.06 5.50 -9.26
N SER A 7 15.31 5.08 -8.02
CA SER A 7 14.28 5.00 -6.99
C SER A 7 13.68 6.37 -6.64
N LEU A 8 14.49 7.43 -6.58
CA LEU A 8 13.98 8.79 -6.35
C LEU A 8 13.10 9.29 -7.51
N CYS A 9 13.47 8.99 -8.76
CA CYS A 9 12.64 9.30 -9.93
C CYS A 9 11.30 8.57 -9.90
N GLU A 10 11.29 7.29 -9.51
CA GLU A 10 10.06 6.50 -9.37
C GLU A 10 9.15 7.08 -8.28
N ILE A 11 9.69 7.46 -7.12
CA ILE A 11 8.93 8.12 -6.04
C ILE A 11 8.30 9.41 -6.56
N HIS A 12 9.08 10.26 -7.22
CA HIS A 12 8.56 11.52 -7.76
C HIS A 12 7.44 11.29 -8.79
N PHE A 13 7.64 10.33 -9.69
CA PHE A 13 6.66 9.97 -10.71
C PHE A 13 5.33 9.52 -10.08
N TYR A 14 5.36 8.57 -9.15
CA TYR A 14 4.14 8.04 -8.53
C TYR A 14 3.46 9.03 -7.58
N GLN A 15 4.21 9.91 -6.91
CA GLN A 15 3.62 10.97 -6.08
C GLN A 15 2.89 12.04 -6.90
N LYS A 16 3.31 12.26 -8.15
CA LYS A 16 2.67 13.22 -9.06
C LYS A 16 1.46 12.63 -9.79
N SER A 17 1.39 11.29 -9.90
CA SER A 17 0.29 10.61 -10.56
C SER A 17 -0.86 10.32 -9.61
N GLU A 18 -2.11 10.47 -10.08
CA GLU A 18 -3.31 10.00 -9.38
C GLU A 18 -3.74 8.58 -9.86
N ASN A 19 -2.89 7.92 -10.63
CA ASN A 19 -3.19 6.60 -11.16
C ASN A 19 -3.12 5.53 -10.07
N ILE A 20 -4.10 4.64 -10.11
CA ILE A 20 -4.10 3.39 -9.35
C ILE A 20 -2.86 2.57 -9.72
N ILE A 21 -2.16 2.07 -8.70
CA ILE A 21 -0.90 1.35 -8.83
C ILE A 21 -1.15 -0.12 -9.18
N PHE A 22 -2.14 -0.78 -8.57
CA PHE A 22 -2.39 -2.19 -8.85
C PHE A 22 -3.16 -2.40 -10.16
N LEU A 23 -2.80 -3.47 -10.87
CA LEU A 23 -3.55 -3.88 -12.05
C LEU A 23 -4.96 -4.34 -11.65
N LYS A 24 -5.99 -3.70 -12.21
CA LYS A 24 -7.41 -3.97 -11.88
C LYS A 24 -7.78 -5.44 -11.93
N ILE A 25 -7.36 -6.17 -12.97
CA ILE A 25 -7.71 -7.59 -13.15
C ILE A 25 -7.16 -8.45 -12.00
N ILE A 26 -5.90 -8.23 -11.62
CA ILE A 26 -5.27 -8.97 -10.52
C ILE A 26 -5.97 -8.65 -9.19
N PHE A 27 -6.28 -7.37 -8.96
CA PHE A 27 -6.96 -6.96 -7.74
C PHE A 27 -8.38 -7.55 -7.63
N ILE A 28 -9.14 -7.59 -8.72
CA ILE A 28 -10.47 -8.22 -8.76
C ILE A 28 -10.37 -9.72 -8.44
N TYR A 29 -9.39 -10.42 -9.02
CA TYR A 29 -9.17 -11.83 -8.73
C TYR A 29 -8.88 -12.05 -7.23
N LEU A 30 -8.03 -11.22 -6.64
CA LEU A 30 -7.72 -11.27 -5.20
C LEU A 30 -8.97 -11.05 -4.33
N VAL A 31 -9.82 -10.08 -4.65
CA VAL A 31 -11.06 -9.84 -3.90
C VAL A 31 -12.00 -11.05 -3.97
N HIS A 32 -12.13 -11.67 -5.14
CA HIS A 32 -12.92 -12.88 -5.29
C HIS A 32 -12.33 -14.08 -4.55
N GLU A 33 -11.00 -14.21 -4.50
CA GLU A 33 -10.31 -15.26 -3.75
C GLU A 33 -10.53 -15.10 -2.24
N ILE A 34 -10.38 -13.89 -1.71
CA ILE A 34 -10.62 -13.59 -0.28
C ILE A 34 -12.07 -13.85 0.12
N ASN A 35 -13.02 -13.52 -0.76
CA ASN A 35 -14.45 -13.77 -0.51
C ASN A 35 -14.87 -15.21 -0.86
N GLU A 36 -13.93 -16.12 -1.14
CA GLU A 36 -14.16 -17.52 -1.53
C GLU A 36 -15.12 -17.68 -2.73
N ARG A 37 -15.25 -16.63 -3.55
CA ARG A 37 -16.23 -16.53 -4.65
C ARG A 37 -17.70 -16.66 -4.19
N ASN A 38 -17.98 -16.42 -2.91
CA ASN A 38 -19.31 -16.58 -2.31
C ASN A 38 -20.31 -15.49 -2.75
N HIS A 39 -19.82 -14.34 -3.24
CA HIS A 39 -20.66 -13.21 -3.64
C HIS A 39 -20.24 -12.63 -5.00
N GLN A 40 -21.24 -12.15 -5.73
CA GLN A 40 -21.03 -11.31 -6.91
C GLN A 40 -20.91 -9.84 -6.47
N PHE A 41 -19.86 -9.18 -6.94
CA PHE A 41 -19.65 -7.75 -6.66
C PHE A 41 -20.06 -6.91 -7.86
N GLN A 42 -20.66 -5.75 -7.60
CA GLN A 42 -20.81 -4.72 -8.62
C GLN A 42 -19.43 -4.18 -9.03
N CYS A 43 -19.25 -3.82 -10.30
CA CYS A 43 -18.01 -3.23 -10.79
C CYS A 43 -17.63 -1.95 -10.04
N SER A 44 -18.63 -1.14 -9.65
CA SER A 44 -18.44 0.06 -8.83
C SER A 44 -17.88 -0.27 -7.45
N ALA A 45 -18.39 -1.31 -6.80
CA ALA A 45 -17.92 -1.78 -5.49
C ALA A 45 -16.46 -2.24 -5.57
N LEU A 46 -16.09 -3.03 -6.58
CA LEU A 46 -14.70 -3.48 -6.79
C LEU A 46 -13.74 -2.30 -6.98
N ASN A 47 -14.15 -1.28 -7.73
CA ASN A 47 -13.33 -0.08 -7.95
C ASN A 47 -13.13 0.71 -6.65
N VAL A 48 -14.18 0.85 -5.82
CA VAL A 48 -14.09 1.50 -4.51
C VAL A 48 -13.19 0.72 -3.56
N ILE A 49 -13.31 -0.60 -3.50
CA ILE A 49 -12.45 -1.46 -2.67
C ILE A 49 -10.98 -1.26 -3.06
N GLN A 50 -10.68 -1.22 -4.36
CA GLN A 50 -9.31 -0.99 -4.83
C GLN A 50 -8.76 0.38 -4.40
N VAL A 51 -9.54 1.45 -4.61
CA VAL A 51 -9.15 2.81 -4.20
C VAL A 51 -8.87 2.87 -2.70
N ILE A 52 -9.75 2.27 -1.88
CA ILE A 52 -9.58 2.25 -0.42
C ILE A 52 -8.33 1.44 -0.02
N ALA A 53 -8.08 0.30 -0.67
CA ALA A 53 -6.94 -0.54 -0.36
C ALA A 53 -5.62 0.18 -0.64
N GLU A 54 -5.50 0.82 -1.80
CA GLU A 54 -4.30 1.57 -2.19
C GLU A 54 -4.09 2.82 -1.34
N PHE A 55 -5.17 3.53 -0.99
CA PHE A 55 -5.11 4.66 -0.07
C PHE A 55 -4.63 4.23 1.32
N THR A 56 -5.16 3.11 1.83
CA THR A 56 -4.76 2.55 3.12
C THR A 56 -3.28 2.15 3.12
N LEU A 57 -2.82 1.47 2.07
CA LEU A 57 -1.41 1.07 1.93
C LEU A 57 -0.48 2.27 1.80
N THR A 58 -0.84 3.27 0.99
CA THR A 58 -0.05 4.50 0.84
C THR A 58 0.08 5.24 2.18
N THR A 59 -1.01 5.31 2.94
CA THR A 59 -1.02 5.88 4.29
C THR A 59 -0.12 5.08 5.23
N LEU A 60 -0.20 3.75 5.21
CA LEU A 60 0.66 2.87 5.99
C LEU A 60 2.15 3.09 5.66
N PHE A 61 2.51 3.14 4.37
CA PHE A 61 3.89 3.40 3.93
C PHE A 61 4.40 4.77 4.38
N LYS A 62 3.55 5.81 4.38
CA LYS A 62 3.92 7.14 4.89
C LYS A 62 4.35 7.12 6.36
N TYR A 63 3.62 6.39 7.21
CA TYR A 63 3.98 6.24 8.63
C TYR A 63 5.23 5.38 8.83
N ASN A 64 5.38 4.33 8.02
CA ASN A 64 6.57 3.49 8.01
C ASN A 64 7.83 4.28 7.65
N ILE A 65 7.79 5.12 6.61
CA ILE A 65 8.91 5.99 6.23
C ILE A 65 9.29 6.95 7.38
N LYS A 66 8.31 7.54 8.07
CA LYS A 66 8.59 8.39 9.24
C LYS A 66 9.32 7.64 10.35
N THR A 67 8.90 6.41 10.62
CA THR A 67 9.51 5.55 11.65
C THR A 67 10.92 5.14 11.25
N MET A 68 11.12 4.79 9.98
CA MET A 68 12.43 4.49 9.41
C MET A 68 13.39 5.69 9.55
N ILE A 69 12.94 6.91 9.24
CA ILE A 69 13.74 8.14 9.41
C ILE A 69 14.07 8.39 10.88
N HIS A 70 13.11 8.17 11.79
CA HIS A 70 13.34 8.29 13.23
C HIS A 70 14.46 7.35 13.72
N HIS A 71 14.59 6.16 13.14
CA HIS A 71 15.67 5.22 13.43
C HIS A 71 16.93 5.41 12.57
N SER A 72 17.02 6.49 11.78
CA SER A 72 18.14 6.78 10.86
C SER A 72 18.40 5.64 9.84
N CYS A 73 17.34 4.91 9.48
CA CYS A 73 17.38 3.87 8.46
C CYS A 73 17.01 4.42 7.08
N VAL A 74 17.45 3.73 6.02
CA VAL A 74 17.11 4.07 4.62
C VAL A 74 16.33 2.93 3.93
N THR A 75 16.32 1.75 4.54
CA THR A 75 15.60 0.57 4.05
C THR A 75 14.46 0.24 5.01
N LEU A 76 13.25 0.16 4.48
CA LEU A 76 12.10 -0.30 5.24
C LEU A 76 12.16 -1.82 5.44
N THR A 77 11.95 -2.28 6.67
CA THR A 77 11.95 -3.71 7.01
C THR A 77 10.57 -4.18 7.49
N MET A 78 10.38 -5.50 7.53
CA MET A 78 9.16 -6.09 8.08
C MET A 78 8.96 -5.76 9.57
N ARG A 79 10.04 -5.50 10.31
CA ARG A 79 9.97 -5.09 11.72
C ARG A 79 9.29 -3.73 11.86
N ASP A 80 9.62 -2.79 10.97
CA ASP A 80 9.04 -1.44 10.95
C ASP A 80 7.53 -1.51 10.64
N ILE A 81 7.16 -2.33 9.64
CA ILE A 81 5.76 -2.58 9.28
C ILE A 81 4.97 -3.15 10.46
N GLN A 82 5.53 -4.16 11.13
CA GLN A 82 4.89 -4.78 12.29
C GLN A 82 4.70 -3.78 13.44
N LEU A 83 5.70 -2.94 13.71
CA LEU A 83 5.63 -1.91 14.74
C LEU A 83 4.49 -0.92 14.46
N ILE A 84 4.38 -0.43 13.23
CA ILE A 84 3.32 0.52 12.85
C ILE A 84 1.93 -0.12 12.93
N ILE A 85 1.77 -1.36 12.47
CA ILE A 85 0.51 -2.09 12.59
C ILE A 85 0.12 -2.24 14.07
N ASN A 86 1.07 -2.56 14.95
CA ASN A 86 0.80 -2.68 16.39
C ASN A 86 0.36 -1.34 16.99
N ILE A 87 1.03 -0.23 16.66
CA ILE A 87 0.64 1.11 17.11
C ILE A 87 -0.78 1.45 16.64
N ILE A 88 -1.09 1.23 15.35
CA ILE A 88 -2.42 1.50 14.79
C ILE A 88 -3.50 0.66 15.51
N LYS A 89 -3.21 -0.61 15.82
CA LYS A 89 -4.13 -1.48 16.56
C LYS A 89 -4.40 -0.97 17.98
N THR A 90 -3.40 -0.42 18.67
CA THR A 90 -3.54 0.08 20.05
C THR A 90 -4.27 1.43 20.14
N LEU A 91 -4.26 2.22 19.06
CA LEU A 91 -4.96 3.51 19.00
C LEU A 91 -6.46 3.38 18.65
N LYS A 92 -6.91 2.18 18.28
CA LYS A 92 -8.32 1.84 18.02
C LYS A 92 -8.93 1.17 19.25
#